data_AF-A0A3D1AR81-F1
#
_entry.id   AF-A0A3D1AR81-F1
#
_cell.length_a   1.000
_cell.length_b   1.000
_cell.length_c   1.000
_cell.angle_alpha   90.00
_cell.angle_beta   90.00
_cell.angle_gamma   90.00
#
_symmetry.space_group_name_H-M   'P 1'
#
loop_
_entity.id
_entity.type
_entity.pdbx_description
1 polymer ?
#
loop_
_entity_poly.entity_id
_entity_poly.type
_entity_poly.pdbx_seq_one_letter_code
_entity_poly.pdbx_strand_id
1 'polypeptide(L)'
;LADEAPRYDRPHAIAPYRAAPLHGPSYPATDPQRALLQLLRSPDVCPKKWVWEQYDYMVRTNTLAGPGGDAAIVRIKETGGAVAIALDGNGRYCYLSPREGARLNVAEACRNLATVGALPVAATNNLNFG
;
A
#
# COMPACT_ATOMS: atom_id res chain seq x y z
N LEU A 1 -26.29 19.86 10.76
CA LEU A 1 -26.82 18.71 11.54
C LEU A 1 -25.73 17.74 12.00
N ALA A 2 -24.60 17.59 11.30
CA ALA A 2 -23.48 16.74 11.74
C ALA A 2 -22.33 17.49 12.43
N ASP A 3 -22.26 18.82 12.31
CA ASP A 3 -21.10 19.61 12.77
C ASP A 3 -21.04 19.84 14.29
N GLU A 4 -22.12 19.52 15.01
CA GLU A 4 -22.27 19.77 16.45
C GLU A 4 -22.31 18.46 17.28
N ALA A 5 -21.94 17.32 16.69
CA ALA A 5 -21.88 16.07 17.43
C ALA A 5 -20.82 16.15 18.54
N PRO A 6 -21.08 15.59 19.75
CA PRO A 6 -20.11 15.58 20.84
C PRO A 6 -18.80 14.90 20.43
N ARG A 7 -17.67 15.58 20.64
CA ARG A 7 -16.33 15.02 20.44
C ARG A 7 -15.80 14.47 21.76
N TYR A 8 -15.31 13.25 21.74
CA TYR A 8 -14.65 12.64 22.89
C TYR A 8 -13.15 12.89 22.82
N ASP A 9 -12.61 13.56 23.83
CA ASP A 9 -11.17 13.52 24.11
C ASP A 9 -10.91 12.40 25.13
N ARG A 10 -10.50 11.24 24.63
CA ARG A 10 -10.25 10.06 25.47
C ARG A 10 -8.79 10.09 25.95
N PRO A 11 -8.53 9.75 27.22
CA PRO A 11 -7.17 9.50 27.68
C PRO A 11 -6.50 8.46 26.77
N HIS A 12 -5.36 8.82 26.20
CA HIS A 12 -4.58 7.96 25.33
C HIS A 12 -3.17 7.86 25.89
N ALA A 13 -2.70 6.63 26.12
CA ALA A 13 -1.32 6.41 26.53
C ALA A 13 -0.40 6.58 25.32
N ILE A 14 0.53 7.52 25.38
CA ILE A 14 1.68 7.59 24.46
C ILE A 14 2.75 6.63 25.00
N ALA A 15 2.42 5.33 25.13
CA ALA A 15 3.47 4.35 25.36
C ALA A 15 4.40 4.39 24.13
N PRO A 16 5.73 4.24 24.28
CA PRO A 16 6.59 4.12 23.11
C PRO A 16 6.07 2.93 22.28
N TYR A 17 5.62 3.21 21.06
CA TYR A 17 5.07 2.20 20.14
C TYR A 17 6.06 1.06 19.85
N ARG A 18 7.31 1.23 20.23
CA ARG A 18 8.43 0.38 19.90
C ARG A 18 8.96 -0.36 21.14
N ALA A 19 8.68 -1.66 21.22
CA ALA A 19 9.42 -2.59 22.08
C ALA A 19 10.61 -3.24 21.33
N ALA A 20 10.62 -3.19 20.00
CA ALA A 20 11.63 -3.85 19.17
C ALA A 20 12.83 -2.92 18.85
N PRO A 21 14.07 -3.45 18.83
CA PRO A 21 15.26 -2.67 18.52
C PRO A 21 15.22 -2.01 17.12
N LEU A 22 16.02 -0.95 16.94
CA LEU A 22 16.21 -0.31 15.64
C LEU A 22 17.02 -1.19 14.68
N HIS A 23 17.97 -1.92 15.23
CA HIS A 23 18.76 -2.88 14.51
C HIS A 23 17.91 -4.14 14.27
N GLY A 24 17.92 -4.60 13.02
CA GLY A 24 17.37 -5.91 12.69
C GLY A 24 18.12 -7.02 13.45
N PRO A 25 17.50 -8.20 13.61
CA PRO A 25 18.19 -9.33 14.19
C PRO A 25 19.42 -9.69 13.37
N SER A 26 20.43 -10.28 13.99
CA SER A 26 21.52 -10.91 13.25
C SER A 26 20.94 -12.02 12.39
N TYR A 27 21.17 -11.95 11.08
CA TYR A 27 20.78 -13.01 10.16
C TYR A 27 21.96 -13.96 10.00
N PRO A 28 21.76 -15.28 10.16
CA PRO A 28 22.79 -16.23 9.76
C PRO A 28 23.08 -16.03 8.27
N ALA A 29 24.31 -16.30 7.84
CA ALA A 29 24.63 -16.31 6.43
C ALA A 29 23.79 -17.38 5.72
N THR A 30 22.68 -16.96 5.11
CA THR A 30 21.80 -17.83 4.35
C THR A 30 22.25 -17.86 2.89
N ASP A 31 22.14 -19.02 2.24
CA ASP A 31 22.25 -19.10 0.79
C ASP A 31 21.21 -18.15 0.14
N PRO A 32 21.65 -17.13 -0.64
CA PRO A 32 20.75 -16.16 -1.26
C PRO A 32 19.76 -16.80 -2.23
N GLN A 33 20.13 -17.89 -2.90
CA GLN A 33 19.22 -18.58 -3.82
C GLN A 33 18.04 -19.19 -3.06
N ARG A 34 18.35 -19.92 -1.97
CA ARG A 34 17.33 -20.45 -1.06
C ARG A 34 16.48 -19.35 -0.44
N ALA A 35 17.07 -18.24 0.00
CA ALA A 35 16.34 -17.13 0.61
C ALA A 35 15.37 -16.47 -0.38
N LEU A 36 15.79 -16.24 -1.63
CA LEU A 36 14.93 -15.72 -2.69
C LEU A 36 13.74 -16.65 -2.96
N LEU A 37 13.99 -17.95 -3.08
CA LEU A 37 12.92 -18.94 -3.28
C LEU A 37 11.94 -18.99 -2.11
N GLN A 38 12.41 -18.76 -0.88
CA GLN A 38 11.53 -18.63 0.28
C GLN A 38 10.69 -17.35 0.22
N LEU A 39 11.30 -16.21 -0.14
CA LEU A 39 10.60 -14.93 -0.26
C LEU A 39 9.49 -14.99 -1.31
N LEU A 40 9.78 -15.53 -2.51
CA LEU A 40 8.81 -15.65 -3.60
C LEU A 40 7.61 -16.56 -3.27
N ARG A 41 7.77 -17.48 -2.31
CA ARG A 41 6.68 -18.34 -1.80
C ARG A 41 5.81 -17.65 -0.75
N SER A 42 6.26 -16.54 -0.17
CA SER A 42 5.48 -15.81 0.82
C SER A 42 4.19 -15.26 0.20
N PRO A 43 3.03 -15.42 0.86
CA PRO A 43 1.77 -14.80 0.43
C PRO A 43 1.87 -13.29 0.20
N ASP A 44 2.76 -12.60 0.93
CA ASP A 44 3.00 -11.16 0.78
C ASP A 44 3.61 -10.81 -0.59
N VAL A 45 4.49 -11.67 -1.12
CA VAL A 45 5.30 -11.38 -2.32
C VAL A 45 4.83 -12.13 -3.57
N CYS A 46 4.22 -13.32 -3.39
CA CYS A 46 3.85 -14.18 -4.51
C CYS A 46 2.90 -13.49 -5.51
N PRO A 47 2.81 -13.97 -6.76
CA PRO A 47 1.91 -13.41 -7.75
C PRO A 47 0.45 -13.39 -7.25
N LYS A 48 -0.19 -12.23 -7.30
CA LYS A 48 -1.61 -12.08 -6.93
C LYS A 48 -2.57 -12.42 -8.07
N LYS A 49 -2.08 -13.18 -9.07
CA LYS A 49 -2.78 -13.54 -10.30
C LYS A 49 -4.14 -14.18 -10.05
N TRP A 50 -4.16 -15.13 -9.13
CA TRP A 50 -5.38 -15.83 -8.75
C TRP A 50 -6.49 -14.87 -8.25
N VAL A 51 -6.14 -13.71 -7.65
CA VAL A 51 -7.12 -12.74 -7.17
C VAL A 51 -7.78 -12.04 -8.35
N TRP A 52 -6.99 -11.43 -9.24
CA TRP A 52 -7.52 -10.56 -10.28
C TRP A 52 -8.06 -11.31 -11.51
N GLU A 53 -7.69 -12.58 -11.73
CA GLU A 53 -8.29 -13.39 -12.81
C GLU A 53 -9.77 -13.74 -12.55
N GLN A 54 -10.23 -13.58 -11.32
CA GLN A 54 -11.63 -13.78 -10.95
C GLN A 54 -12.53 -12.60 -11.36
N TYR A 55 -11.95 -11.48 -11.80
CA TYR A 55 -12.66 -10.25 -12.15
C TYR A 55 -12.34 -9.82 -13.58
N ASP A 56 -13.30 -9.19 -14.25
CA ASP A 56 -13.03 -8.54 -15.53
C ASP A 56 -12.34 -7.18 -15.28
N TYR A 57 -11.04 -7.12 -15.60
CA TYR A 57 -10.21 -5.92 -15.48
C TYR A 57 -10.14 -5.10 -16.79
N MET A 58 -10.86 -5.49 -17.85
CA MET A 58 -10.85 -4.84 -19.17
C MET A 58 -12.19 -4.22 -19.57
N VAL A 59 -13.27 -4.40 -18.80
CA VAL A 59 -14.60 -3.85 -19.10
C VAL A 59 -14.53 -2.43 -19.65
N ARG A 60 -15.22 -2.20 -20.79
CA ARG A 60 -15.27 -0.92 -21.54
C ARG A 60 -13.94 -0.44 -22.14
N THR A 61 -12.91 -1.27 -22.13
CA THR A 61 -11.60 -1.06 -22.80
C THR A 61 -10.88 0.21 -22.32
N ASN A 62 -11.15 0.62 -21.08
CA ASN A 62 -10.58 1.83 -20.49
C ASN A 62 -9.28 1.57 -19.72
N THR A 63 -8.98 0.33 -19.38
CA THR A 63 -7.74 -0.04 -18.70
C THR A 63 -6.57 0.05 -19.68
N LEU A 64 -5.58 0.90 -19.38
CA LEU A 64 -4.41 1.11 -20.24
C LEU A 64 -3.30 0.09 -19.99
N ALA A 65 -3.18 -0.38 -18.75
CA ALA A 65 -2.23 -1.40 -18.34
C ALA A 65 -2.95 -2.48 -17.52
N GLY A 66 -2.74 -3.74 -17.87
CA GLY A 66 -3.29 -4.86 -17.12
C GLY A 66 -2.73 -4.97 -15.70
N PRO A 67 -3.33 -5.82 -14.85
CA PRO A 67 -2.86 -6.04 -13.49
C PRO A 67 -1.42 -6.58 -13.47
N GLY A 68 -0.65 -6.21 -12.43
CA GLY A 68 0.73 -6.66 -12.24
C GLY A 68 1.78 -5.54 -12.30
N GLY A 69 1.39 -4.32 -12.68
CA GLY A 69 2.21 -3.12 -12.47
C GLY A 69 1.99 -2.46 -11.10
N ASP A 70 2.72 -1.38 -10.85
CA ASP A 70 2.69 -0.65 -9.57
C ASP A 70 1.40 0.17 -9.36
N ALA A 71 0.68 0.50 -10.44
CA ALA A 71 -0.56 1.25 -10.37
C ALA A 71 -1.56 0.80 -11.45
N ALA A 72 -2.85 0.92 -11.14
CA ALA A 72 -3.92 0.76 -12.13
C ALA A 72 -4.09 2.05 -12.93
N ILE A 73 -4.16 1.96 -14.25
CA ILE A 73 -4.28 3.13 -15.14
C ILE A 73 -5.57 3.03 -15.95
N VAL A 74 -6.47 3.97 -15.76
CA VAL A 74 -7.78 4.02 -16.40
C VAL A 74 -7.90 5.28 -17.26
N ARG A 75 -8.12 5.10 -18.55
CA ARG A 75 -8.37 6.17 -19.52
C ARG A 75 -9.68 6.88 -19.20
N ILE A 76 -9.64 8.22 -19.25
CA ILE A 76 -10.84 9.04 -19.35
C ILE A 76 -11.06 9.32 -20.84
N LYS A 77 -12.11 8.71 -21.42
CA LYS A 77 -12.40 8.85 -22.85
C LYS A 77 -12.63 10.32 -23.22
N GLU A 78 -12.40 10.64 -24.50
CA GLU A 78 -12.54 11.98 -25.10
C GLU A 78 -11.67 13.12 -24.49
N THR A 79 -10.97 12.89 -23.38
CA THR A 79 -10.12 13.91 -22.74
C THR A 79 -8.65 13.84 -23.13
N GLY A 80 -8.21 12.71 -23.71
CA GLY A 80 -6.79 12.40 -23.90
C GLY A 80 -6.03 12.07 -22.62
N GLY A 81 -6.67 12.11 -21.45
CA GLY A 81 -6.09 11.84 -20.14
C GLY A 81 -6.39 10.46 -19.57
N ALA A 82 -5.75 10.16 -18.45
CA ALA A 82 -5.96 8.94 -17.67
C ALA A 82 -5.79 9.23 -16.17
N VAL A 83 -6.39 8.38 -15.35
CA VAL A 83 -6.21 8.37 -13.89
C VAL A 83 -5.37 7.16 -13.53
N ALA A 84 -4.32 7.38 -12.74
CA ALA A 84 -3.56 6.31 -12.10
C ALA A 84 -3.98 6.19 -10.63
N ILE A 85 -4.06 4.95 -10.13
CA ILE A 85 -4.47 4.63 -8.77
C ILE A 85 -3.49 3.61 -8.19
N ALA A 86 -2.97 3.89 -7.00
CA ALA A 86 -2.15 2.99 -6.20
C ALA A 86 -2.76 2.85 -4.80
N LEU A 87 -2.49 1.71 -4.15
CA LEU A 87 -2.97 1.39 -2.80
C LEU A 87 -1.85 0.70 -2.04
N ASP A 88 -1.51 1.25 -0.87
CA ASP A 88 -0.42 0.73 -0.03
C ASP A 88 -0.82 0.67 1.45
N GLY A 89 -0.30 -0.34 2.15
CA GLY A 89 -0.69 -0.62 3.52
C GLY A 89 0.23 -1.63 4.21
N ASN A 90 1.35 -1.17 4.75
CA ASN A 90 2.28 -2.04 5.46
C ASN A 90 2.01 -2.13 6.96
N GLY A 91 1.22 -3.14 7.35
CA GLY A 91 0.83 -3.37 8.74
C GLY A 91 2.01 -3.62 9.69
N ARG A 92 3.12 -4.21 9.23
CA ARG A 92 4.31 -4.47 10.08
C ARG A 92 4.99 -3.18 10.51
N TYR A 93 5.13 -2.21 9.60
CA TYR A 93 5.71 -0.91 9.94
C TYR A 93 4.77 -0.10 10.82
N CYS A 94 3.47 -0.11 10.51
CA CYS A 94 2.46 0.54 11.35
C CYS A 94 2.40 -0.05 12.77
N TYR A 95 2.60 -1.36 12.91
CA TYR A 95 2.65 -2.02 14.22
C TYR A 95 3.85 -1.53 15.06
N LEU A 96 5.03 -1.40 14.44
CA LEU A 96 6.25 -0.95 15.13
C LEU A 96 6.26 0.56 15.42
N SER A 97 5.70 1.35 14.52
CA SER A 97 5.55 2.80 14.66
C SER A 97 4.40 3.27 13.76
N PRO A 98 3.20 3.54 14.32
CA PRO A 98 2.05 3.96 13.52
C PRO A 98 2.32 5.22 12.70
N ARG A 99 3.07 6.17 13.26
CA ARG A 99 3.42 7.43 12.58
C ARG A 99 4.37 7.20 11.40
N GLU A 100 5.45 6.44 11.59
CA GLU A 100 6.39 6.17 10.50
C GLU A 100 5.79 5.21 9.46
N GLY A 101 5.00 4.23 9.89
CA GLY A 101 4.26 3.35 8.98
C GLY A 101 3.26 4.11 8.11
N ALA A 102 2.50 5.05 8.69
CA ALA A 102 1.60 5.90 7.92
C ALA A 102 2.35 6.77 6.89
N ARG A 103 3.49 7.35 7.28
CA ARG A 103 4.36 8.10 6.34
C ARG A 103 4.86 7.21 5.21
N LEU A 104 5.29 5.99 5.52
CA LEU A 104 5.74 5.03 4.53
C LEU A 104 4.62 4.67 3.53
N ASN A 105 3.40 4.40 4.00
CA ASN A 105 2.28 4.06 3.12
C ASN A 105 1.98 5.18 2.11
N VAL A 106 2.00 6.45 2.55
CA VAL A 106 1.82 7.60 1.65
C VAL A 106 2.97 7.69 0.66
N ALA A 107 4.21 7.56 1.12
CA ALA A 107 5.39 7.61 0.26
C ALA A 107 5.40 6.49 -0.79
N GLU A 108 4.99 5.28 -0.40
CA GLU A 108 4.90 4.12 -1.29
C GLU A 108 3.84 4.30 -2.37
N ALA A 109 2.64 4.77 -2.00
CA ALA A 109 1.58 5.07 -2.96
C ALA A 109 2.00 6.16 -3.96
N CYS A 110 2.63 7.24 -3.48
CA CYS A 110 3.17 8.26 -4.37
C CYS A 110 4.26 7.72 -5.29
N ARG A 111 5.14 6.84 -4.81
CA ARG A 111 6.21 6.21 -5.60
C ARG A 111 5.63 5.31 -6.69
N ASN A 112 4.65 4.46 -6.35
CA ASN A 112 3.96 3.58 -7.28
C ASN A 112 3.25 4.34 -8.41
N LEU A 113 2.69 5.53 -8.11
CA LEU A 113 2.14 6.42 -9.13
C LEU A 113 3.24 7.05 -10.00
N ALA A 114 4.35 7.48 -9.39
CA ALA A 114 5.45 8.11 -10.10
C ALA A 114 6.15 7.13 -11.07
N THR A 115 6.25 5.83 -10.74
CA THR A 115 6.88 4.83 -11.61
C THR A 115 6.10 4.59 -12.90
N VAL A 116 4.79 4.88 -12.92
CA VAL A 116 3.95 4.83 -14.12
C VAL A 116 3.81 6.19 -14.82
N GLY A 117 4.58 7.20 -14.40
CA GLY A 117 4.57 8.54 -14.98
C GLY A 117 3.39 9.42 -14.56
N ALA A 118 2.63 9.02 -13.53
CA ALA A 118 1.54 9.83 -13.01
C ALA A 118 2.02 10.84 -11.97
N LEU A 119 1.36 12.00 -11.92
CA LEU A 119 1.51 12.97 -10.84
C LEU A 119 0.52 12.62 -9.71
N PRO A 120 0.98 12.38 -8.47
CA PRO A 120 0.07 12.23 -7.33
C PRO A 120 -0.65 13.55 -7.05
N VAL A 121 -1.98 13.56 -7.17
CA VAL A 121 -2.80 14.79 -7.02
C VAL A 121 -3.76 14.77 -5.83
N ALA A 122 -4.12 13.58 -5.34
CA ALA A 122 -5.03 13.39 -4.23
C ALA A 122 -4.76 12.06 -3.54
N ALA A 123 -5.19 11.94 -2.29
CA ALA A 123 -5.16 10.70 -1.54
C ALA A 123 -6.49 10.50 -0.81
N THR A 124 -6.89 9.25 -0.67
CA THR A 124 -7.94 8.82 0.25
C THR A 124 -7.32 7.89 1.28
N ASN A 125 -7.86 7.87 2.49
CA ASN A 125 -7.40 6.98 3.55
C ASN A 125 -8.57 6.17 4.11
N ASN A 126 -8.31 4.89 4.36
CA ASN A 126 -9.20 4.00 5.09
C ASN A 126 -8.54 3.64 6.42
N LEU A 127 -8.74 4.49 7.43
CA LEU A 127 -8.11 4.30 8.73
C LEU A 127 -8.76 3.13 9.47
N ASN A 128 -7.96 2.08 9.71
CA ASN A 128 -8.38 0.90 10.45
C ASN A 128 -7.54 0.82 11.73
N PHE A 129 -8.21 0.93 12.88
CA PHE A 129 -7.64 0.86 14.22
C PHE A 129 -8.48 -0.08 15.08
N GLY A 130 -7.90 -0.66 16.14
CA GLY A 130 -8.59 -1.57 17.06
C GLY A 130 -7.70 -2.70 17.53
#